data_AF-A0A9Q9B4P0-F1
#
_entry.id   AF-A0A9Q9B4P0-F1
#
_cell.length_a   1.000
_cell.length_b   1.000
_cell.length_c   1.000
_cell.angle_alpha   90.00
_cell.angle_beta   90.00
_cell.angle_gamma   90.00
#
_symmetry.space_group_name_H-M   'P 1'
#
loop_
_entity.id
_entity.type
_entity.pdbx_description
1 polymer ?
#
loop_
_entity_poly.entity_id
_entity_poly.type
_entity_poly.pdbx_seq_one_letter_code
_entity_poly.pdbx_strand_id
1 'polypeptide(L)'
;MGYKPKGVSEIRMLNAQQAGEQVKHLETDFFTFNGMSAQQLMPYPEDLFKEPAQPWKEYDGLSVEDRLAQMDIRLDDKDFLQAHLGSISSAPASAVAFTAALEIYALSGYSMASMRTASGTFEFGHGVSATKQRDDRVEVQLLGGKRIIAKSVVCTTPLKCLQDVHFDPPLSRLRQEALAVGHLNKGAKIHDSIIAETQSPWFCHTADSVTSDLLFVFSDHNGTQIVGSNGTFAIGFAFNDDKLGDRTDDAAVQ
;
A
#
# COMPACT_ATOMS: atom_id res chain seq x y z
N MET A 1 26.75 -1.56 10.40
CA MET A 1 25.50 -2.33 10.59
C MET A 1 25.70 -3.23 11.81
N GLY A 2 24.70 -3.47 12.66
CA GLY A 2 24.86 -4.32 13.85
C GLY A 2 23.94 -5.54 13.76
N TYR A 3 24.44 -6.71 14.14
CA TYR A 3 23.66 -7.95 14.22
C TYR A 3 23.73 -8.51 15.63
N LYS A 4 22.58 -8.90 16.18
CA LYS A 4 22.48 -9.51 17.51
C LYS A 4 21.92 -10.93 17.34
N PRO A 5 22.74 -11.98 17.51
CA PRO A 5 22.26 -13.35 17.43
C PRO A 5 21.18 -13.65 18.48
N LYS A 6 20.23 -14.52 18.12
CA LYS A 6 19.21 -15.00 19.07
C LYS A 6 19.90 -15.68 20.27
N GLY A 7 19.53 -15.27 21.48
CA GLY A 7 20.10 -15.83 22.72
C GLY A 7 21.46 -15.26 23.15
N VAL A 8 22.02 -14.30 22.40
CA VAL A 8 23.28 -13.62 22.73
C VAL A 8 23.01 -12.15 23.09
N SER A 9 23.69 -11.62 24.11
CA SER A 9 23.50 -10.23 24.57
C SER A 9 24.28 -9.21 23.74
N GLU A 10 25.43 -9.60 23.20
CA GLU A 10 26.36 -8.75 22.48
C GLU A 10 25.93 -8.49 21.01
N ILE A 11 26.20 -7.27 20.52
CA ILE A 11 25.94 -6.87 19.14
C ILE A 11 27.24 -6.99 18.35
N ARG A 12 27.25 -7.83 17.32
CA ARG A 12 28.34 -7.94 16.35
C ARG A 12 28.23 -6.81 15.34
N MET A 13 29.25 -5.95 15.27
CA MET A 13 29.33 -4.92 14.24
C MET A 13 29.80 -5.52 12.91
N LEU A 14 29.04 -5.26 11.86
CA LEU A 14 29.30 -5.69 10.48
C LEU A 14 29.75 -4.51 9.63
N ASN A 15 30.74 -4.76 8.77
CA ASN A 15 31.16 -3.84 7.72
C ASN A 15 30.04 -3.72 6.68
N ALA A 16 29.66 -2.48 6.35
CA ALA A 16 28.54 -2.21 5.46
C ALA A 16 28.75 -2.72 4.02
N GLN A 17 29.98 -2.69 3.51
CA GLN A 17 30.30 -3.14 2.15
C GLN A 17 30.24 -4.68 2.06
N GLN A 18 30.84 -5.38 3.03
CA GLN A 18 30.80 -6.84 3.11
C GLN A 18 29.37 -7.37 3.32
N ALA A 19 28.57 -6.67 4.11
CA ALA A 19 27.16 -7.00 4.29
C ALA A 19 26.39 -6.93 2.96
N GLY A 20 26.58 -5.86 2.16
CA GLY A 20 25.88 -5.68 0.89
C GLY A 20 26.17 -6.76 -0.15
N GLU A 21 27.42 -7.21 -0.26
CA GLU A 21 27.81 -8.31 -1.17
C GLU A 21 27.23 -9.66 -0.70
N GLN A 22 27.23 -9.91 0.62
CA GLN A 22 26.61 -11.11 1.18
C GLN A 22 25.10 -11.17 0.92
N VAL A 23 24.38 -10.05 1.07
CA VAL A 23 22.93 -9.99 0.78
C VAL A 23 22.60 -10.48 -0.63
N LYS A 24 23.42 -10.10 -1.63
CA LYS A 24 23.15 -10.38 -3.05
C LYS A 24 23.25 -11.87 -3.41
N HIS A 25 24.15 -12.60 -2.77
CA HIS A 25 24.25 -14.04 -2.99
C HIS A 25 23.15 -14.78 -2.22
N LEU A 26 22.87 -14.37 -0.98
CA LEU A 26 21.84 -14.98 -0.15
C LEU A 26 20.43 -14.82 -0.74
N GLU A 27 20.10 -13.67 -1.34
CA GLU A 27 18.80 -13.46 -2.02
C GLU A 27 18.62 -14.43 -3.19
N THR A 28 19.67 -14.63 -3.99
CA THR A 28 19.62 -15.47 -5.19
C THR A 28 19.45 -16.92 -4.77
N ASP A 29 20.18 -17.37 -3.76
CA ASP A 29 20.11 -18.74 -3.25
C ASP A 29 18.78 -19.04 -2.56
N PHE A 30 18.19 -18.06 -1.86
CA PHE A 30 16.90 -18.22 -1.20
C PHE A 30 15.78 -18.46 -2.21
N PHE A 31 15.71 -17.64 -3.26
CA PHE A 31 14.67 -17.74 -4.30
C PHE A 31 15.03 -18.71 -5.44
N THR A 32 16.23 -19.30 -5.44
CA THR A 32 16.55 -20.46 -6.27
C THR A 32 16.10 -21.70 -5.54
N PHE A 33 15.17 -22.45 -6.13
CA PHE A 33 14.58 -23.62 -5.49
C PHE A 33 14.40 -24.76 -6.47
N ASN A 34 14.82 -25.97 -6.07
CA ASN A 34 14.79 -27.19 -6.90
C ASN A 34 15.39 -27.00 -8.31
N GLY A 35 16.51 -26.27 -8.40
CA GLY A 35 17.21 -26.03 -9.66
C GLY A 35 16.57 -24.99 -10.58
N MET A 36 15.47 -24.34 -10.14
CA MET A 36 14.84 -23.24 -10.84
C MET A 36 15.22 -21.91 -10.20
N SER A 37 15.60 -20.94 -11.01
CA SER A 37 15.72 -19.55 -10.58
C SER A 37 14.34 -18.96 -10.25
N ALA A 38 14.32 -17.84 -9.52
CA ALA A 38 13.10 -17.11 -9.21
C ALA A 38 12.25 -16.79 -10.45
N GLN A 39 12.91 -16.40 -11.56
CA GLN A 39 12.25 -16.07 -12.83
C GLN A 39 11.65 -17.30 -13.52
N GLN A 40 12.25 -18.48 -13.33
CA GLN A 40 11.68 -19.73 -13.84
C GLN A 40 10.52 -20.23 -12.96
N LEU A 41 10.60 -20.01 -11.65
CA LEU A 41 9.54 -20.37 -10.70
C LEU A 41 8.29 -19.51 -10.90
N MET A 42 8.45 -18.20 -11.08
CA MET A 42 7.34 -17.25 -11.22
C MET A 42 7.60 -16.26 -12.37
N PRO A 43 7.48 -16.70 -13.64
CA PRO A 43 7.75 -15.85 -14.80
C PRO A 43 6.74 -14.71 -14.99
N TYR A 44 5.50 -14.87 -14.52
CA TYR A 44 4.41 -13.89 -14.69
C TYR A 44 3.82 -13.53 -13.32
N PRO A 45 4.54 -12.76 -12.48
CA PRO A 45 4.07 -12.38 -11.16
C PRO A 45 2.82 -11.48 -11.19
N GLU A 46 2.58 -10.76 -12.29
CA GLU A 46 1.40 -9.92 -12.50
C GLU A 46 0.12 -10.72 -12.85
N ASP A 47 0.25 -12.00 -13.20
CA ASP A 47 -0.83 -12.88 -13.68
C ASP A 47 -0.73 -14.25 -13.00
N LEU A 48 -1.00 -14.30 -11.70
CA LEU A 48 -0.85 -15.50 -10.86
C LEU A 48 -1.71 -16.69 -11.31
N PHE A 49 -2.84 -16.40 -11.95
CA PHE A 49 -3.79 -17.41 -12.43
C PHE A 49 -3.60 -17.77 -13.90
N LYS A 50 -2.48 -17.35 -14.50
CA LYS A 50 -2.13 -17.72 -15.87
C LYS A 50 -2.14 -19.23 -16.07
N GLU A 51 -2.70 -19.65 -17.21
CA GLU A 51 -2.63 -21.02 -17.69
C GLU A 51 -1.58 -21.16 -18.81
N PRO A 52 -0.77 -22.24 -18.81
CA PRO A 52 -0.75 -23.31 -17.80
C PRO A 52 -0.21 -22.80 -16.45
N ALA A 53 -0.67 -23.43 -15.36
CA ALA A 53 -0.21 -23.17 -14.00
C ALA A 53 1.31 -23.01 -13.91
N GLN A 54 1.74 -21.92 -13.28
CA GLN A 54 3.16 -21.60 -13.09
C GLN A 54 3.82 -22.52 -12.05
N PRO A 55 5.14 -22.80 -12.16
CA PRO A 55 5.83 -23.76 -11.29
C PRO A 55 5.76 -23.45 -9.79
N TRP A 56 5.65 -22.18 -9.40
CA TRP A 56 5.59 -21.78 -7.99
C TRP A 56 4.40 -22.38 -7.23
N LYS A 57 3.29 -22.73 -7.90
CA LYS A 57 2.07 -23.23 -7.23
C LYS A 57 2.31 -24.50 -6.42
N GLU A 58 3.28 -25.33 -6.82
CA GLU A 58 3.65 -26.55 -6.09
C GLU A 58 4.25 -26.26 -4.70
N TYR A 59 4.69 -25.02 -4.47
CA TYR A 59 5.42 -24.60 -3.27
C TYR A 59 4.61 -23.66 -2.36
N ASP A 60 3.34 -23.43 -2.66
CA ASP A 60 2.48 -22.48 -1.93
C ASP A 60 2.22 -22.89 -0.46
N GLY A 61 2.45 -24.16 -0.13
CA GLY A 61 2.37 -24.66 1.24
C GLY A 61 3.61 -24.37 2.10
N LEU A 62 4.69 -23.83 1.55
CA LEU A 62 5.93 -23.55 2.30
C LEU A 62 5.89 -22.17 2.95
N SER A 63 6.30 -22.08 4.20
CA SER A 63 6.64 -20.79 4.82
C SER A 63 8.07 -20.35 4.47
N VAL A 64 8.39 -19.08 4.74
CA VAL A 64 9.77 -18.57 4.67
C VAL A 64 10.66 -19.34 5.65
N GLU A 65 10.15 -19.67 6.85
CA GLU A 65 10.89 -20.47 7.83
C GLU A 65 11.20 -21.87 7.29
N ASP A 66 10.22 -22.54 6.67
CA ASP A 66 10.43 -23.86 6.04
C ASP A 66 11.49 -23.80 4.93
N ARG A 67 11.47 -22.73 4.12
CA ARG A 67 12.47 -22.54 3.06
C ARG A 67 13.87 -22.32 3.63
N LEU A 68 14.02 -21.49 4.67
CA LEU A 68 15.29 -21.24 5.35
C LEU A 68 15.84 -22.50 6.02
N ALA A 69 14.97 -23.36 6.57
CA ALA A 69 15.36 -24.63 7.16
C ALA A 69 16.03 -25.57 6.14
N GLN A 70 15.63 -25.49 4.86
CA GLN A 70 16.18 -26.29 3.77
C GLN A 70 17.51 -25.77 3.19
N MET A 71 17.99 -24.60 3.62
CA MET A 71 19.27 -24.03 3.15
C MET A 71 20.43 -24.46 4.05
N ASP A 72 21.54 -24.86 3.45
CA ASP A 72 22.81 -25.10 4.15
C ASP A 72 23.69 -23.83 4.12
N ILE A 73 23.29 -22.85 4.93
CA ILE A 73 23.98 -21.55 5.07
C ILE A 73 24.19 -21.22 6.55
N ARG A 74 25.04 -20.25 6.83
CA ARG A 74 25.38 -19.84 8.19
C ARG A 74 24.16 -19.29 8.93
N LEU A 75 24.13 -19.47 10.24
CA LEU A 75 23.00 -19.03 11.07
C LEU A 75 22.80 -17.51 11.02
N ASP A 76 23.87 -16.72 10.95
CA ASP A 76 23.79 -15.26 10.82
C ASP A 76 23.17 -14.85 9.49
N ASP A 77 23.41 -15.61 8.43
CA ASP A 77 22.79 -15.40 7.11
C ASP A 77 21.30 -15.76 7.12
N LYS A 78 20.90 -16.84 7.81
CA LYS A 78 19.48 -17.19 8.01
C LYS A 78 18.74 -16.13 8.80
N ASP A 79 19.32 -15.69 9.92
CA ASP A 79 18.73 -14.63 10.76
C ASP A 79 18.58 -13.32 9.99
N PHE A 80 19.55 -12.99 9.14
CA PHE A 80 19.48 -11.82 8.26
C PHE A 80 18.32 -11.93 7.26
N LEU A 81 18.23 -13.04 6.51
CA LEU A 81 17.15 -13.27 5.55
C LEU A 81 15.79 -13.26 6.26
N GLN A 82 15.68 -13.90 7.42
CA GLN A 82 14.46 -13.93 8.22
C GLN A 82 14.01 -12.52 8.62
N ALA A 83 14.94 -11.69 9.12
CA ALA A 83 14.63 -10.31 9.50
C ALA A 83 14.18 -9.47 8.29
N HIS A 84 14.82 -9.66 7.13
CA HIS A 84 14.47 -8.93 5.92
C HIS A 84 13.10 -9.34 5.37
N LEU A 85 12.87 -10.65 5.22
CA LEU A 85 11.62 -11.20 4.69
C LEU A 85 10.44 -10.95 5.64
N GLY A 86 10.66 -11.03 6.95
CA GLY A 86 9.66 -10.64 7.95
C GLY A 86 9.32 -9.15 7.92
N SER A 87 10.25 -8.29 7.53
CA SER A 87 9.97 -6.85 7.35
C SER A 87 9.06 -6.58 6.15
N ILE A 88 9.11 -7.40 5.11
CA ILE A 88 8.28 -7.23 3.91
C ILE A 88 6.82 -7.57 4.22
N SER A 89 6.60 -8.62 5.02
CA SER A 89 5.27 -9.12 5.37
C SER A 89 4.72 -8.57 6.70
N SER A 90 5.56 -7.89 7.49
CA SER A 90 5.23 -7.49 8.87
C SER A 90 4.76 -8.66 9.76
N ALA A 91 5.31 -9.85 9.54
CA ALA A 91 4.90 -11.08 10.20
C ALA A 91 6.12 -12.00 10.51
N PRO A 92 6.03 -12.89 11.51
CA PRO A 92 7.10 -13.88 11.74
C PRO A 92 7.22 -14.82 10.55
N ALA A 93 8.45 -15.25 10.21
CA ALA A 93 8.71 -16.05 9.01
C ALA A 93 7.94 -17.38 8.91
N SER A 94 7.51 -17.94 10.04
CA SER A 94 6.63 -19.11 10.08
C SER A 94 5.20 -18.85 9.57
N ALA A 95 4.76 -17.58 9.55
CA ALA A 95 3.45 -17.16 9.06
C ALA A 95 3.50 -16.53 7.65
N VAL A 96 4.69 -16.42 7.06
CA VAL A 96 4.88 -15.81 5.73
C VAL A 96 5.04 -16.91 4.70
N ALA A 97 4.15 -16.98 3.71
CA ALA A 97 4.32 -17.92 2.61
C ALA A 97 5.58 -17.59 1.81
N PHE A 98 6.37 -18.62 1.46
CA PHE A 98 7.53 -18.48 0.58
C PHE A 98 7.13 -17.90 -0.79
N THR A 99 5.99 -18.34 -1.33
CA THR A 99 5.43 -17.86 -2.60
C THR A 99 5.05 -16.39 -2.57
N ALA A 100 4.48 -15.90 -1.46
CA ALA A 100 4.21 -14.47 -1.28
C ALA A 100 5.50 -13.63 -1.26
N ALA A 101 6.55 -14.12 -0.60
CA ALA A 101 7.86 -13.46 -0.63
C ALA A 101 8.49 -13.49 -2.04
N LEU A 102 8.34 -14.61 -2.77
CA LEU A 102 8.79 -14.77 -4.14
C LEU A 102 8.05 -13.82 -5.09
N GLU A 103 6.74 -13.63 -4.91
CA GLU A 103 5.94 -12.71 -5.70
C GLU A 103 6.40 -11.27 -5.55
N ILE A 104 6.56 -10.79 -4.32
CA ILE A 104 7.03 -9.42 -4.06
C ILE A 104 8.44 -9.23 -4.65
N TYR A 105 9.30 -10.26 -4.56
CA TYR A 105 10.62 -10.26 -5.20
C TYR A 105 10.55 -10.20 -6.73
N ALA A 106 9.69 -11.00 -7.35
CA ALA A 106 9.49 -11.04 -8.79
C ALA A 106 8.89 -9.72 -9.32
N LEU A 107 7.88 -9.16 -8.64
CA LEU A 107 7.30 -7.85 -8.94
C LEU A 107 8.32 -6.72 -8.79
N SER A 108 9.33 -6.89 -7.95
CA SER A 108 10.46 -5.97 -7.80
C SER A 108 11.55 -6.17 -8.87
N GLY A 109 11.26 -6.94 -9.93
CA GLY A 109 12.22 -7.23 -11.00
C GLY A 109 13.32 -8.19 -10.58
N TYR A 110 13.02 -9.14 -9.68
CA TYR A 110 13.97 -10.13 -9.15
C TYR A 110 15.21 -9.49 -8.53
N SER A 111 14.99 -8.45 -7.70
CA SER A 111 16.07 -7.77 -7.00
C SER A 111 15.61 -7.20 -5.66
N MET A 112 16.27 -7.56 -4.56
CA MET A 112 16.04 -6.91 -3.26
C MET A 112 16.49 -5.45 -3.28
N ALA A 113 17.42 -5.06 -4.15
CA ALA A 113 17.84 -3.66 -4.27
C ALA A 113 16.72 -2.79 -4.85
N SER A 114 16.07 -3.26 -5.91
CA SER A 114 14.88 -2.62 -6.47
C SER A 114 13.75 -2.60 -5.44
N MET A 115 13.51 -3.73 -4.75
CA MET A 115 12.50 -3.81 -3.70
C MET A 115 12.75 -2.82 -2.56
N ARG A 116 13.96 -2.76 -2.01
CA ARG A 116 14.31 -1.80 -0.95
C ARG A 116 14.16 -0.36 -1.40
N THR A 117 14.46 -0.06 -2.66
CA THR A 117 14.21 1.28 -3.23
C THR A 117 12.71 1.54 -3.29
N ALA A 118 11.94 0.59 -3.82
CA ALA A 118 10.49 0.65 -3.93
C ALA A 118 9.76 0.65 -2.58
N SER A 119 10.37 0.18 -1.50
CA SER A 119 9.77 0.17 -0.15
C SER A 119 10.34 1.25 0.79
N GLY A 120 11.53 1.78 0.49
CA GLY A 120 12.34 2.55 1.44
C GLY A 120 12.55 4.03 1.10
N THR A 121 12.10 4.52 -0.06
CA THR A 121 12.26 5.92 -0.47
C THR A 121 10.95 6.69 -0.47
N PHE A 122 10.22 6.66 0.64
CA PHE A 122 8.99 7.43 0.81
C PHE A 122 9.13 8.43 1.94
N GLU A 123 8.63 9.64 1.71
CA GLU A 123 8.45 10.65 2.75
C GLU A 123 6.96 10.98 2.83
N PHE A 124 6.34 10.68 3.97
CA PHE A 124 4.92 10.97 4.23
C PHE A 124 4.76 12.32 4.93
N GLY A 125 3.57 12.90 4.89
CA GLY A 125 3.25 14.15 5.61
C GLY A 125 3.84 15.43 4.98
N HIS A 126 4.36 15.35 3.77
CA HIS A 126 4.95 16.50 3.06
C HIS A 126 4.15 16.82 1.79
N GLY A 127 3.28 17.83 1.84
CA GLY A 127 2.62 18.31 0.63
C GLY A 127 3.63 18.99 -0.31
N VAL A 128 3.38 18.93 -1.62
CA VAL A 128 4.19 19.65 -2.62
C VAL A 128 3.57 21.03 -2.85
N SER A 129 4.40 22.08 -2.87
CA SER A 129 3.96 23.46 -3.14
C SER A 129 4.40 24.00 -4.50
N ALA A 130 5.51 23.50 -5.04
CA ALA A 130 5.95 23.87 -6.39
C ALA A 130 6.77 22.78 -7.05
N THR A 131 6.75 22.77 -8.38
CA THR A 131 7.66 21.98 -9.21
C THR A 131 8.28 22.88 -10.26
N LYS A 132 9.62 22.78 -10.42
CA LYS A 132 10.37 23.54 -11.40
C LYS A 132 11.15 22.60 -12.30
N GLN A 133 10.77 22.52 -13.56
CA GLN A 133 11.50 21.77 -14.57
C GLN A 133 12.61 22.65 -15.16
N ARG A 134 13.79 22.06 -15.31
CA ARG A 134 14.97 22.62 -15.96
C ARG A 134 15.39 21.65 -17.07
N ASP A 135 16.41 22.02 -17.83
CA ASP A 135 16.86 21.23 -18.98
C ASP A 135 17.35 19.82 -18.59
N ASP A 136 17.91 19.65 -17.38
CA ASP A 136 18.55 18.41 -16.91
C ASP A 136 17.91 17.78 -15.67
N ARG A 137 16.93 18.44 -15.05
CA ARG A 137 16.35 18.04 -13.77
C ARG A 137 14.99 18.67 -13.50
N VAL A 138 14.37 18.19 -12.42
CA VAL A 138 13.18 18.76 -11.80
C VAL A 138 13.48 19.04 -10.33
N GLU A 139 13.10 20.23 -9.87
CA GLU A 139 13.18 20.64 -8.47
C GLU A 139 11.77 20.66 -7.87
N VAL A 140 11.53 19.84 -6.85
CA VAL A 140 10.26 19.75 -6.14
C VAL A 140 10.39 20.45 -4.79
N GLN A 141 9.53 21.44 -4.55
CA GLN A 141 9.46 22.20 -3.31
C GLN A 141 8.35 21.63 -2.44
N LEU A 142 8.69 21.20 -1.22
CA LEU A 142 7.73 20.73 -0.22
C LEU A 142 7.21 21.89 0.62
N LEU A 143 5.99 21.74 1.15
CA LEU A 143 5.45 22.54 2.24
C LEU A 143 6.42 22.42 3.43
N GLY A 144 6.90 23.56 3.96
CA GLY A 144 7.96 23.60 4.97
C GLY A 144 9.36 23.89 4.44
N GLY A 145 9.53 24.11 3.12
CA GLY A 145 10.76 24.69 2.56
C GLY A 145 11.83 23.68 2.12
N LYS A 146 11.68 22.38 2.44
CA LYS A 146 12.57 21.33 1.92
C LYS A 146 12.45 21.19 0.40
N ARG A 147 13.57 21.00 -0.29
CA ARG A 147 13.65 20.79 -1.74
C ARG A 147 14.19 19.41 -2.08
N ILE A 148 13.54 18.72 -3.01
CA ILE A 148 13.97 17.45 -3.60
C ILE A 148 14.37 17.70 -5.05
N ILE A 149 15.47 17.08 -5.52
CA ILE A 149 15.95 17.20 -6.90
C ILE A 149 15.95 15.80 -7.53
N ALA A 150 15.37 15.68 -8.72
CA ALA A 150 15.31 14.44 -9.48
C ALA A 150 15.53 14.71 -10.97
N LYS A 151 15.84 13.67 -11.77
CA LYS A 151 15.90 13.79 -13.23
C LYS A 151 14.51 13.96 -13.85
N SER A 152 13.52 13.30 -13.28
CA SER A 152 12.12 13.30 -13.71
C SER A 152 11.19 13.23 -12.51
N VAL A 153 9.95 13.68 -12.66
CA VAL A 153 8.90 13.61 -11.63
C VAL A 153 7.63 13.06 -12.27
N VAL A 154 6.99 12.12 -11.58
CA VAL A 154 5.63 11.65 -11.90
C VAL A 154 4.67 12.34 -10.94
N CYS A 155 3.83 13.23 -11.45
CA CYS A 155 2.83 13.95 -10.65
C CYS A 155 1.50 13.20 -10.69
N THR A 156 1.11 12.59 -9.58
CA THR A 156 -0.17 11.89 -9.40
C THR A 156 -1.19 12.70 -8.58
N THR A 157 -0.89 13.97 -8.31
CA THR A 157 -1.76 14.90 -7.58
C THR A 157 -3.16 14.95 -8.24
N PRO A 158 -4.26 14.75 -7.48
CA PRO A 158 -5.61 14.84 -8.01
C PRO A 158 -5.90 16.19 -8.69
N LEU A 159 -6.78 16.20 -9.69
CA LEU A 159 -7.07 17.40 -10.49
C LEU A 159 -7.40 18.64 -9.64
N LYS A 160 -8.23 18.51 -8.60
CA LYS A 160 -8.58 19.63 -7.71
C LYS A 160 -7.43 20.15 -6.85
N CYS A 161 -6.40 19.33 -6.61
CA CYS A 161 -5.26 19.69 -5.78
C CYS A 161 -4.10 20.27 -6.60
N LEU A 162 -4.13 20.14 -7.93
CA LEU A 162 -3.09 20.68 -8.80
C LEU A 162 -3.03 22.22 -8.79
N GLN A 163 -4.14 22.89 -8.47
CA GLN A 163 -4.17 24.36 -8.33
C GLN A 163 -3.34 24.87 -7.14
N ASP A 164 -3.09 24.01 -6.15
CA ASP A 164 -2.29 24.34 -4.96
C ASP A 164 -0.78 24.20 -5.22
N VAL A 165 -0.39 23.70 -6.40
CA VAL A 165 1.00 23.47 -6.80
C VAL A 165 1.39 24.46 -7.90
N HIS A 166 2.46 25.23 -7.67
CA HIS A 166 3.02 26.11 -8.68
C HIS A 166 3.93 25.34 -9.64
N PHE A 167 3.62 25.37 -10.95
CA PHE A 167 4.42 24.72 -12.00
C PHE A 167 5.24 25.75 -12.78
N ASP A 168 6.54 25.48 -12.94
CA ASP A 168 7.48 26.28 -13.75
C ASP A 168 8.28 25.35 -14.68
N PRO A 169 8.04 25.34 -16.01
CA PRO A 169 7.10 26.21 -16.73
C PRO A 169 5.64 25.88 -16.36
N PRO A 170 4.71 26.83 -16.59
CA PRO A 170 3.30 26.59 -16.29
C PRO A 170 2.75 25.42 -17.10
N LEU A 171 1.73 24.76 -16.54
CA LEU A 171 0.99 23.72 -17.26
C LEU A 171 0.44 24.26 -18.58
N SER A 172 0.19 23.38 -19.55
CA SER A 172 -0.41 23.79 -20.82
C SER A 172 -1.77 24.47 -20.61
N ARG A 173 -2.16 25.35 -21.54
CA ARG A 173 -3.43 26.08 -21.48
C ARG A 173 -4.65 25.18 -21.24
N LEU A 174 -4.74 24.06 -21.96
CA LEU A 174 -5.83 23.08 -21.78
C LEU A 174 -5.89 22.49 -20.37
N ARG A 175 -4.73 22.25 -19.75
CA ARG A 175 -4.68 21.78 -18.36
C ARG A 175 -5.13 22.87 -17.40
N GLN A 176 -4.72 24.12 -17.61
CA GLN A 176 -5.19 25.25 -16.80
C GLN A 176 -6.71 25.44 -16.91
N GLU A 177 -7.28 25.31 -18.11
CA GLU A 177 -8.73 25.36 -18.34
C GLU A 177 -9.45 24.21 -17.60
N ALA A 178 -8.92 22.99 -17.66
CA ALA A 178 -9.47 21.86 -16.90
C ALA A 178 -9.40 22.05 -15.39
N LEU A 179 -8.34 22.69 -14.88
CA LEU A 179 -8.20 23.04 -13.46
C LEU A 179 -9.24 24.08 -13.03
N ALA A 180 -9.50 25.08 -13.87
CA ALA A 180 -10.51 26.11 -13.60
C ALA A 180 -11.93 25.53 -13.55
N VAL A 181 -12.23 24.51 -14.37
CA VAL A 181 -13.52 23.80 -14.33
C VAL A 181 -13.60 22.85 -13.13
N GLY A 182 -12.52 22.14 -12.82
CA GLY A 182 -12.49 21.11 -11.79
C GLY A 182 -13.31 19.87 -12.14
N HIS A 183 -13.46 18.94 -11.19
CA HIS A 183 -14.37 17.79 -11.33
C HIS A 183 -15.64 17.98 -10.49
N LEU A 184 -16.78 17.52 -11.02
CA LEU A 184 -18.10 17.68 -10.41
C LEU A 184 -18.28 16.85 -9.14
N ASN A 185 -17.55 15.73 -8.99
CA ASN A 185 -17.77 14.85 -7.84
C ASN A 185 -17.56 15.61 -6.51
N LYS A 186 -18.65 15.63 -5.74
CA LYS A 186 -18.76 16.11 -4.35
C LYS A 186 -19.58 15.08 -3.58
N GLY A 187 -19.26 13.79 -3.69
CA GLY A 187 -19.98 12.74 -2.97
C GLY A 187 -19.56 12.69 -1.50
N ALA A 188 -20.51 12.41 -0.62
CA ALA A 188 -20.28 11.99 0.76
C ALA A 188 -20.63 10.50 0.89
N LYS A 189 -19.84 9.79 1.71
CA LYS A 189 -20.13 8.42 2.14
C LYS A 189 -20.18 8.43 3.66
N ILE A 190 -21.31 8.01 4.20
CA ILE A 190 -21.63 8.08 5.62
C ILE A 190 -21.77 6.65 6.12
N HIS A 191 -21.09 6.34 7.22
CA HIS A 191 -21.23 5.09 7.95
C HIS A 191 -21.85 5.42 9.29
N ASP A 192 -23.00 4.84 9.60
CA ASP A 192 -23.70 5.17 10.84
C ASP A 192 -24.47 3.97 11.43
N SER A 193 -24.66 3.99 12.75
CA SER A 193 -25.53 3.06 13.49
C SER A 193 -26.94 3.64 13.53
N ILE A 194 -27.67 3.49 12.43
CA ILE A 194 -28.98 4.12 12.24
C ILE A 194 -30.05 3.48 13.13
N ILE A 195 -29.90 2.20 13.51
CA ILE A 195 -30.95 1.44 14.18
C ILE A 195 -30.38 0.69 15.38
N ALA A 196 -30.89 0.95 16.59
CA ALA A 196 -30.49 0.25 17.81
C ALA A 196 -30.85 -1.25 17.83
N GLU A 197 -31.85 -1.65 17.03
CA GLU A 197 -32.28 -3.03 16.85
C GLU A 197 -31.72 -3.64 15.56
N THR A 198 -31.53 -4.96 15.56
CA THR A 198 -31.19 -5.68 14.32
C THR A 198 -32.38 -5.72 13.37
N GLN A 199 -32.18 -5.25 12.16
CA GLN A 199 -33.12 -5.39 11.06
C GLN A 199 -32.64 -6.42 10.03
N SER A 200 -33.60 -6.96 9.29
CA SER A 200 -33.32 -7.70 8.06
C SER A 200 -32.65 -6.78 7.02
N PRO A 201 -31.83 -7.30 6.10
CA PRO A 201 -31.18 -6.47 5.10
C PRO A 201 -32.16 -5.64 4.26
N TRP A 202 -31.83 -4.39 4.00
CA TRP A 202 -32.67 -3.45 3.26
C TRP A 202 -31.84 -2.47 2.41
N PHE A 203 -32.50 -1.87 1.43
CA PHE A 203 -31.94 -0.87 0.53
C PHE A 203 -33.00 0.19 0.21
N CYS A 204 -32.67 1.45 0.43
CA CYS A 204 -33.53 2.60 0.15
C CYS A 204 -32.79 3.58 -0.77
N HIS A 205 -33.50 4.22 -1.70
CA HIS A 205 -32.94 5.20 -2.61
C HIS A 205 -33.96 6.24 -3.02
N THR A 206 -33.48 7.39 -3.46
CA THR A 206 -34.29 8.45 -4.04
C THR A 206 -33.50 9.23 -5.08
N ALA A 207 -34.20 9.77 -6.07
CA ALA A 207 -33.66 10.76 -7.00
C ALA A 207 -33.92 12.20 -6.53
N ASP A 208 -34.75 12.37 -5.48
CA ASP A 208 -35.11 13.67 -4.94
C ASP A 208 -33.97 14.24 -4.09
N SER A 209 -33.07 14.94 -4.77
CA SER A 209 -31.99 15.70 -4.16
C SER A 209 -32.43 17.03 -3.54
N VAL A 210 -33.71 17.39 -3.64
CA VAL A 210 -34.26 18.62 -3.05
C VAL A 210 -34.66 18.36 -1.61
N THR A 211 -35.44 17.29 -1.37
CA THR A 211 -36.03 17.00 -0.06
C THR A 211 -35.31 15.92 0.74
N SER A 212 -34.40 15.17 0.12
CA SER A 212 -33.60 14.16 0.82
C SER A 212 -32.12 14.51 0.84
N ASP A 213 -31.49 14.29 1.99
CA ASP A 213 -30.06 14.46 2.18
C ASP A 213 -29.26 13.23 1.72
N LEU A 214 -29.93 12.07 1.60
CA LEU A 214 -29.34 10.81 1.14
C LEU A 214 -29.86 10.46 -0.26
N LEU A 215 -28.97 9.96 -1.12
CA LEU A 215 -29.29 9.42 -2.43
C LEU A 215 -29.67 7.95 -2.36
N PHE A 216 -28.90 7.17 -1.60
CA PHE A 216 -29.23 5.80 -1.26
C PHE A 216 -28.53 5.38 0.03
N VAL A 217 -29.15 4.43 0.72
CA VAL A 217 -28.67 3.87 1.97
C VAL A 217 -29.03 2.40 2.02
N PHE A 218 -28.15 1.59 2.60
CA PHE A 218 -28.39 0.16 2.79
C PHE A 218 -27.78 -0.35 4.09
N SER A 219 -28.40 -1.40 4.63
CA SER A 219 -27.87 -2.14 5.78
C SER A 219 -26.55 -2.82 5.42
N ASP A 220 -25.52 -2.65 6.25
CA ASP A 220 -24.18 -3.19 6.05
C ASP A 220 -23.93 -4.41 6.95
N HIS A 221 -23.91 -4.20 8.28
CA HIS A 221 -23.69 -5.27 9.26
C HIS A 221 -24.39 -4.99 10.59
N ASN A 222 -24.43 -5.98 11.50
CA ASN A 222 -25.12 -5.88 12.80
C ASN A 222 -24.17 -5.69 13.99
N GLY A 223 -23.10 -4.92 13.79
CA GLY A 223 -21.97 -4.81 14.72
C GLY A 223 -20.92 -5.91 14.56
N THR A 224 -19.87 -5.86 15.38
CA THR A 224 -18.74 -6.83 15.38
C THR A 224 -18.66 -7.65 16.66
N GLN A 225 -19.63 -7.48 17.58
CA GLN A 225 -19.64 -8.18 18.86
C GLN A 225 -20.04 -9.65 18.69
N ILE A 226 -19.44 -10.52 19.50
CA ILE A 226 -19.68 -11.97 19.49
C ILE A 226 -20.96 -12.32 20.28
N VAL A 227 -21.33 -11.51 21.29
CA VAL A 227 -22.52 -11.70 22.13
C VAL A 227 -23.22 -10.35 22.28
N GLY A 228 -24.52 -10.32 22.00
CA GLY A 228 -25.31 -9.08 21.92
C GLY A 228 -25.36 -8.52 20.50
N SER A 229 -26.34 -7.64 20.24
CA SER A 229 -26.44 -6.88 18.99
C SER A 229 -26.21 -5.41 19.29
N ASN A 230 -25.44 -4.73 18.44
CA ASN A 230 -25.28 -3.28 18.47
C ASN A 230 -26.26 -2.59 17.52
N GLY A 231 -27.31 -3.30 17.11
CA GLY A 231 -28.24 -2.83 16.09
C GLY A 231 -27.71 -3.01 14.68
N THR A 232 -28.35 -2.37 13.71
CA THR A 232 -27.96 -2.43 12.29
C THR A 232 -27.20 -1.16 11.90
N PHE A 233 -25.98 -1.35 11.41
CA PHE A 233 -25.16 -0.33 10.77
C PHE A 233 -25.55 -0.21 9.30
N ALA A 234 -25.50 1.00 8.77
CA ALA A 234 -25.82 1.29 7.39
C ALA A 234 -24.77 2.18 6.74
N ILE A 235 -24.71 2.09 5.41
CA ILE A 235 -23.90 2.97 4.57
C ILE A 235 -24.84 3.85 3.77
N GLY A 236 -24.75 5.16 3.99
CA GLY A 236 -25.45 6.19 3.22
C GLY A 236 -24.53 6.90 2.23
N PHE A 237 -25.08 7.30 1.10
CA PHE A 237 -24.40 8.12 0.09
C PHE A 237 -25.20 9.38 -0.15
N ALA A 238 -24.51 10.51 -0.24
CA ALA A 238 -25.12 11.82 -0.27
C ALA A 238 -24.29 12.80 -1.12
N PHE A 239 -24.84 13.97 -1.38
CA PHE A 239 -24.02 15.10 -1.81
C PHE A 239 -23.33 15.72 -0.61
N ASN A 240 -22.05 16.04 -0.77
CA ASN A 240 -21.26 16.79 0.21
C ASN A 240 -21.54 18.29 0.00
N ASP A 241 -22.76 18.69 0.35
CA ASP A 241 -23.24 20.06 0.42
C ASP A 241 -23.52 20.45 1.87
N ASP A 242 -24.06 21.65 2.07
CA ASP A 242 -24.32 22.19 3.42
C ASP A 242 -25.54 21.54 4.12
N LYS A 243 -26.22 20.57 3.48
CA LYS A 243 -27.41 19.91 4.07
C LYS A 243 -27.05 18.85 5.09
N LEU A 244 -25.93 18.15 4.88
CA LEU A 244 -25.34 17.30 5.90
C LEU A 244 -24.73 18.22 6.96
N GLY A 245 -25.53 18.56 7.99
CA GLY A 245 -25.17 19.44 9.10
C GLY A 245 -24.01 18.92 9.95
N ASP A 246 -23.97 19.33 11.23
CA ASP A 246 -22.95 18.86 12.18
C ASP A 246 -22.87 17.33 12.16
N ARG A 247 -21.73 16.79 11.74
CA ARG A 247 -21.48 15.35 11.58
C ARG A 247 -21.40 14.61 12.92
N THR A 248 -21.73 15.29 14.01
CA THR A 248 -21.82 14.78 15.37
C THR A 248 -23.24 14.87 15.95
N ASP A 249 -24.22 15.32 15.16
CA ASP A 249 -25.63 15.40 15.56
C ASP A 249 -26.40 14.13 15.17
N ASP A 250 -26.66 13.28 16.16
CA ASP A 250 -27.43 12.03 16.03
C ASP A 250 -28.86 12.25 15.50
N ALA A 251 -29.37 13.49 15.47
CA ALA A 251 -30.69 13.82 14.95
C ALA A 251 -30.73 13.97 13.41
N ALA A 252 -29.57 14.08 12.73
CA ALA A 252 -29.53 14.27 11.28
C ALA A 252 -29.84 12.99 10.47
N VAL A 253 -29.96 11.83 11.14
CA VAL A 253 -30.08 10.50 10.51
C VAL A 253 -31.36 9.75 10.94
N GLN A 254 -32.27 10.40 11.66
CA GLN A 254 -33.59 9.85 12.03
C GLN A 254 -34.69 10.23 11.03
#